data_AF-A0A445MZ78-F1
#
_entry.id   AF-A0A445MZ78-F1
#
_cell.length_a   1.000
_cell.length_b   1.000
_cell.length_c   1.000
_cell.angle_alpha   90.00
_cell.angle_beta   90.00
_cell.angle_gamma   90.00
#
_symmetry.space_group_name_H-M   'P 1'
#
loop_
_entity.id
_entity.type
_entity.pdbx_description
1 polymer ?
#
loop_
_entity_poly.entity_id
_entity_poly.type
_entity_poly.pdbx_seq_one_letter_code
_entity_poly.pdbx_strand_id
1 'polypeptide(L)'
;MDVDKVIITNMGALREKYGSKVSRIEQAIDRLLVADKKRGLETRLLAVDSKPDMEAVHGTVVKNKNDQAAVKKAVDSVYKACQPDYIMILGAPDILPHQDLKNPAYDPNGDEDRVVPSDIPYACEAPYSKEPSKFIGPTRVVGRLPDLPGVKDPAYLVSLLGTSARHKTRARADFQKYFSVTAEVWKESTSLSLTRLFGSSSAMANSPPKGPAWSTSQLGKRVHFINCHGAPSDPNFYGQKGQSYPVAHSAKKLIKKIMNGTVVAAECCYGAELYDPADSDLQSGICSTYLRDGAYGYFGSSTIAYGPSEGNGQADLICQYFLEEVLNGASLGEAALRARHSFAGAYTHLDPVDLKTAVQFNLLGDPSVHAVGAVSHAFAKTKTFKQAFDANKNIRGTRALRREKLARTGTNLADTLGAVKSIGEGIPAKMAEILKSAAKESGILNYNTRSFTLSYPGKGMKRDMVRFNEVRKGRRVHMLMGKRDLPAGAPGRVVAVVATWQDDKLIHIRRIHSR
;
A
#
# COMPACT_ATOMS: atom_id res chain seq x y z
N MET A 1 -3.18 -1.51 -29.36
CA MET A 1 -3.23 -2.97 -29.11
C MET A 1 -4.27 -3.21 -28.04
N ASP A 2 -5.15 -4.20 -28.22
CA ASP A 2 -6.20 -4.50 -27.25
C ASP A 2 -5.65 -5.39 -26.13
N VAL A 3 -5.00 -4.77 -25.14
CA VAL A 3 -4.41 -5.46 -23.98
C VAL A 3 -5.13 -5.02 -22.71
N ASP A 4 -5.68 -5.97 -21.95
CA ASP A 4 -6.35 -5.69 -20.69
C ASP A 4 -5.37 -5.67 -19.52
N LYS A 5 -4.33 -6.52 -19.55
CA LYS A 5 -3.32 -6.60 -18.49
C LYS A 5 -1.92 -6.66 -19.08
N VAL A 6 -1.01 -5.89 -18.52
CA VAL A 6 0.42 -6.01 -18.83
C VAL A 6 1.17 -6.51 -17.61
N ILE A 7 1.99 -7.55 -17.82
CA ILE A 7 3.00 -8.01 -16.88
C ILE A 7 4.31 -7.33 -17.26
N ILE A 8 4.87 -6.51 -16.38
CA ILE A 8 6.13 -5.79 -16.61
C ILE A 8 7.21 -6.38 -15.73
N THR A 9 8.37 -6.67 -16.32
CA THR A 9 9.54 -7.19 -15.60
C THR A 9 10.84 -6.74 -16.26
N ASN A 10 11.98 -7.08 -15.66
CA ASN A 10 13.29 -7.03 -16.30
C ASN A 10 13.77 -8.48 -16.51
N MET A 11 13.68 -8.98 -17.74
CA MET A 11 13.98 -10.39 -18.03
C MET A 11 15.47 -10.69 -17.92
N GLY A 12 16.34 -9.73 -18.23
CA GLY A 12 17.78 -9.79 -18.00
C GLY A 12 18.11 -9.99 -16.53
N ALA A 13 17.49 -9.23 -15.64
CA ALA A 13 17.67 -9.37 -14.19
C ALA A 13 17.16 -10.73 -13.67
N LEU A 14 16.03 -11.22 -14.20
CA LEU A 14 15.55 -12.57 -13.87
C LEU A 14 16.53 -13.65 -14.34
N ARG A 15 17.08 -13.53 -15.56
CA ARG A 15 18.09 -14.47 -16.08
C ARG A 15 19.37 -14.43 -15.28
N GLU A 16 19.83 -13.24 -14.90
CA GLU A 16 21.00 -13.04 -14.03
C GLU A 16 20.81 -13.75 -12.67
N LYS A 17 19.63 -13.61 -12.06
CA LYS A 17 19.33 -14.18 -10.74
C LYS A 17 19.13 -15.69 -10.77
N TYR A 18 18.35 -16.20 -11.73
CA TYR A 18 17.88 -17.59 -11.75
C TYR A 18 18.66 -18.51 -12.70
N GLY A 19 19.50 -17.96 -13.59
CA GLY A 19 20.21 -18.72 -14.61
C GLY A 19 19.24 -19.53 -15.48
N SER A 20 19.59 -20.79 -15.77
CA SER A 20 18.74 -21.71 -16.56
C SER A 20 17.37 -22.00 -15.93
N LYS A 21 17.21 -21.78 -14.62
CA LYS A 21 15.94 -22.02 -13.91
C LYS A 21 14.87 -20.96 -14.22
N VAL A 22 15.22 -19.86 -14.89
CA VAL A 22 14.27 -18.84 -15.36
C VAL A 22 13.17 -19.41 -16.26
N SER A 23 13.47 -20.48 -16.99
CA SER A 23 12.51 -21.23 -17.83
C SER A 23 11.27 -21.70 -17.05
N ARG A 24 11.42 -22.02 -15.75
CA ARG A 24 10.29 -22.40 -14.87
C ARG A 24 9.37 -21.21 -14.60
N ILE A 25 9.93 -20.00 -14.52
CA ILE A 25 9.18 -18.75 -14.35
C ILE A 25 8.45 -18.42 -15.64
N GLU A 26 9.12 -18.51 -16.80
CA GLU A 26 8.52 -18.30 -18.13
C GLU A 26 7.30 -19.23 -18.33
N GLN A 27 7.45 -20.53 -18.08
CA GLN A 27 6.32 -21.48 -18.13
C GLN A 27 5.18 -21.15 -17.15
N ALA A 28 5.50 -20.56 -15.98
CA ALA A 28 4.50 -20.16 -15.02
C ALA A 28 3.75 -18.89 -15.47
N ILE A 29 4.44 -17.97 -16.15
CA ILE A 29 3.84 -16.82 -16.82
C ILE A 29 2.89 -17.31 -17.92
N ASP A 30 3.31 -18.25 -18.78
CA ASP A 30 2.45 -18.79 -19.85
C ASP A 30 1.15 -19.40 -19.30
N ARG A 31 1.23 -20.13 -18.18
CA ARG A 31 0.04 -20.65 -17.50
C ARG A 31 -0.87 -19.54 -16.98
N LEU A 32 -0.32 -18.43 -16.50
CA LEU A 32 -1.10 -17.26 -16.10
C LEU A 32 -1.76 -16.60 -17.31
N LEU A 33 -1.05 -16.43 -18.43
CA LEU A 33 -1.62 -15.88 -19.67
C LEU A 33 -2.82 -16.70 -20.17
N VAL A 34 -2.69 -18.04 -20.19
CA VAL A 34 -3.79 -18.95 -20.55
C VAL A 34 -4.97 -18.83 -19.57
N ALA A 35 -4.70 -18.73 -18.28
CA ALA A 35 -5.74 -18.59 -17.27
C ALA A 35 -6.46 -17.23 -17.34
N ASP A 36 -5.75 -16.16 -17.65
CA ASP A 36 -6.30 -14.81 -17.83
C ASP A 36 -7.17 -14.75 -19.09
N LYS A 37 -6.71 -15.35 -20.20
CA LYS A 37 -7.52 -15.48 -21.42
C LYS A 37 -8.83 -16.22 -21.18
N LYS A 38 -8.80 -17.32 -20.43
CA LYS A 38 -10.01 -18.07 -20.01
C LYS A 38 -10.98 -17.24 -19.17
N ARG A 39 -10.49 -16.17 -18.52
CA ARG A 39 -11.27 -15.25 -17.69
C ARG A 39 -11.63 -13.95 -18.41
N GLY A 40 -11.34 -13.85 -19.72
CA GLY A 40 -11.68 -12.68 -20.53
C GLY A 40 -10.73 -11.49 -20.32
N LEU A 41 -9.47 -11.76 -20.00
CA LEU A 41 -8.39 -10.78 -19.95
C LEU A 41 -7.33 -11.13 -21.01
N GLU A 42 -7.11 -10.22 -21.96
CA GLU A 42 -5.95 -10.30 -22.85
C GLU A 42 -4.72 -9.79 -22.10
N THR A 43 -3.80 -10.69 -21.78
CA THR A 43 -2.60 -10.38 -20.98
C THR A 43 -1.34 -10.48 -21.86
N ARG A 44 -0.41 -9.52 -21.71
CA ARG A 44 0.93 -9.60 -22.34
C ARG A 44 2.04 -9.41 -21.34
N LEU A 45 3.14 -10.15 -21.52
CA LEU A 45 4.42 -9.89 -20.87
C LEU A 45 5.20 -8.87 -21.70
N LEU A 46 5.74 -7.84 -21.06
CA LEU A 46 6.69 -6.90 -21.68
C LEU A 46 7.91 -6.74 -20.76
N ALA A 47 9.10 -6.93 -21.32
CA ALA A 47 10.35 -6.76 -20.60
C ALA A 47 10.95 -5.37 -20.86
N VAL A 48 11.23 -4.62 -19.79
CA VAL A 48 11.72 -3.23 -19.91
C VAL A 48 13.13 -3.15 -20.51
N ASP A 49 13.88 -4.24 -20.44
CA ASP A 49 15.22 -4.43 -21.00
C ASP A 49 15.21 -5.06 -22.42
N SER A 50 14.03 -5.42 -22.95
CA SER A 50 13.88 -6.00 -24.29
C SER A 50 13.73 -4.92 -25.36
N LYS A 51 14.64 -4.92 -26.34
CA LYS A 51 14.55 -4.01 -27.49
C LYS A 51 13.26 -4.18 -28.30
N PRO A 52 12.86 -5.41 -28.72
CA PRO A 52 11.60 -5.60 -29.42
C PRO A 52 10.37 -5.12 -28.62
N ASP A 53 10.31 -5.40 -27.33
CA ASP A 53 9.15 -5.03 -26.50
C ASP A 53 9.05 -3.51 -26.36
N MET A 54 10.17 -2.84 -26.10
CA MET A 54 10.19 -1.39 -25.92
C MET A 54 9.99 -0.64 -27.24
N GLU A 55 10.47 -1.15 -28.37
CA GLU A 55 10.16 -0.59 -29.70
C GLU A 55 8.66 -0.70 -30.01
N ALA A 56 8.01 -1.82 -29.67
CA ALA A 56 6.59 -2.04 -29.90
C ALA A 56 5.66 -1.09 -29.11
N VAL A 57 6.17 -0.45 -28.05
CA VAL A 57 5.45 0.55 -27.24
C VAL A 57 6.04 1.95 -27.36
N HIS A 58 6.89 2.19 -28.36
CA HIS A 58 7.60 3.46 -28.58
C HIS A 58 8.34 3.97 -27.33
N GLY A 59 8.87 3.05 -26.52
CA GLY A 59 9.64 3.34 -25.32
C GLY A 59 11.14 3.16 -25.52
N THR A 60 11.88 3.42 -24.45
CA THR A 60 13.33 3.27 -24.42
C THR A 60 13.72 2.05 -23.60
N VAL A 61 14.63 1.23 -24.13
CA VAL A 61 15.20 0.08 -23.42
C VAL A 61 15.90 0.51 -22.14
N VAL A 62 15.56 -0.15 -21.03
CA VAL A 62 16.22 0.01 -19.74
C VAL A 62 17.51 -0.80 -19.74
N LYS A 63 18.64 -0.10 -19.86
CA LYS A 63 19.98 -0.73 -19.88
C LYS A 63 20.50 -1.09 -18.48
N ASN A 64 20.10 -0.32 -17.48
CA ASN A 64 20.48 -0.53 -16.09
C ASN A 64 19.21 -0.76 -15.26
N LYS A 65 19.07 -1.96 -14.69
CA LYS A 65 17.89 -2.32 -13.87
C LYS A 65 17.69 -1.39 -12.65
N ASN A 66 18.77 -0.77 -12.15
CA ASN A 66 18.73 0.13 -11.00
C ASN A 66 18.42 1.60 -11.37
N ASP A 67 18.33 1.93 -12.66
CA ASP A 67 17.93 3.27 -13.09
C ASP A 67 16.41 3.44 -12.97
N GLN A 68 15.97 3.86 -11.78
CA GLN A 68 14.56 4.09 -11.45
C GLN A 68 13.87 5.07 -12.42
N ALA A 69 14.61 6.05 -12.96
CA ALA A 69 14.06 7.01 -13.91
C ALA A 69 13.81 6.37 -15.28
N ALA A 70 14.76 5.57 -15.77
CA ALA A 70 14.59 4.80 -17.00
C ALA A 70 13.45 3.78 -16.87
N VAL A 71 13.37 3.07 -15.73
CA VAL A 71 12.28 2.11 -15.45
C VAL A 71 10.93 2.81 -15.44
N LYS A 72 10.79 3.94 -14.74
CA LYS A 72 9.56 4.74 -14.73
C LYS A 72 9.15 5.18 -16.13
N LYS A 73 10.11 5.67 -16.94
CA LYS A 73 9.86 6.08 -18.32
C LYS A 73 9.38 4.90 -19.18
N ALA A 74 9.97 3.73 -19.01
CA ALA A 74 9.57 2.51 -19.74
C ALA A 74 8.14 2.09 -19.38
N VAL A 75 7.80 2.06 -18.08
CA VAL A 75 6.43 1.77 -17.61
C VAL A 75 5.43 2.79 -18.15
N ASP A 76 5.80 4.07 -18.20
CA ASP A 76 4.94 5.11 -18.79
C ASP A 76 4.71 4.89 -20.29
N SER A 77 5.73 4.51 -21.06
CA SER A 77 5.59 4.17 -22.48
C SER A 77 4.66 2.97 -22.68
N VAL A 78 4.83 1.92 -21.88
CA VAL A 78 3.95 0.74 -21.88
C VAL A 78 2.49 1.16 -21.64
N TYR A 79 2.23 1.96 -20.61
CA TYR A 79 0.87 2.39 -20.31
C TYR A 79 0.29 3.26 -21.44
N LYS A 80 1.07 4.20 -22.01
CA LYS A 80 0.61 5.06 -23.10
C LYS A 80 0.25 4.29 -24.36
N ALA A 81 1.02 3.26 -24.70
CA ALA A 81 0.81 2.46 -25.91
C ALA A 81 -0.32 1.42 -25.76
N CYS A 82 -0.42 0.79 -24.59
CA CYS A 82 -1.35 -0.31 -24.36
C CYS A 82 -2.65 0.11 -23.67
N GLN A 83 -2.63 1.16 -22.86
CA GLN A 83 -3.74 1.59 -21.98
C GLN A 83 -4.42 0.41 -21.26
N PRO A 84 -3.66 -0.46 -20.55
CA PRO A 84 -4.21 -1.64 -19.92
C PRO A 84 -5.11 -1.28 -18.74
N ASP A 85 -6.05 -2.18 -18.43
CA ASP A 85 -6.82 -2.13 -17.19
C ASP A 85 -5.95 -2.42 -15.97
N TYR A 86 -4.92 -3.25 -16.11
CA TYR A 86 -4.03 -3.66 -15.02
C TYR A 86 -2.56 -3.66 -15.43
N ILE A 87 -1.69 -3.15 -14.54
CA ILE A 87 -0.24 -3.30 -14.64
C ILE A 87 0.23 -4.17 -13.47
N MET A 88 0.75 -5.36 -13.76
CA MET A 88 1.40 -6.21 -12.76
C MET A 88 2.91 -6.10 -12.90
N ILE A 89 3.58 -5.61 -11.86
CA ILE A 89 5.04 -5.67 -11.76
C ILE A 89 5.42 -7.09 -11.31
N LEU A 90 6.29 -7.77 -12.05
CA LEU A 90 6.75 -9.11 -11.73
C LEU A 90 8.21 -9.07 -11.26
N GLY A 91 8.42 -9.46 -9.99
CA GLY A 91 9.70 -9.46 -9.32
C GLY A 91 9.79 -8.48 -8.15
N ALA A 92 10.77 -8.68 -7.30
CA ALA A 92 11.16 -7.85 -6.18
C ALA A 92 12.08 -6.69 -6.65
N PRO A 93 12.50 -5.78 -5.75
CA PRO A 93 13.25 -4.59 -6.15
C PRO A 93 14.60 -4.85 -6.83
N ASP A 94 15.20 -6.03 -6.64
CA ASP A 94 16.43 -6.46 -7.33
C ASP A 94 16.20 -6.90 -8.79
N ILE A 95 14.93 -7.07 -9.19
CA ILE A 95 14.50 -7.34 -10.57
C ILE A 95 13.97 -6.08 -11.24
N LEU A 96 12.96 -5.44 -10.62
CA LEU A 96 12.39 -4.17 -11.07
C LEU A 96 12.21 -3.27 -9.85
N PRO A 97 12.97 -2.18 -9.73
CA PRO A 97 13.10 -1.46 -8.48
C PRO A 97 11.79 -0.80 -8.07
N HIS A 98 11.65 -0.52 -6.77
CA HIS A 98 10.76 0.56 -6.35
C HIS A 98 11.35 1.90 -6.81
N GLN A 99 10.54 2.96 -6.78
CA GLN A 99 11.08 4.31 -6.84
C GLN A 99 11.26 4.86 -5.42
N ASP A 100 12.44 5.41 -5.13
CA ASP A 100 12.77 5.96 -3.82
C ASP A 100 12.29 7.41 -3.72
N LEU A 101 11.16 7.59 -3.04
CA LEU A 101 10.59 8.91 -2.76
C LEU A 101 11.26 9.51 -1.52
N LYS A 102 11.42 10.83 -1.47
CA LYS A 102 11.84 11.52 -0.24
C LYS A 102 10.79 11.26 0.84
N ASN A 103 11.23 10.86 2.03
CA ASN A 103 10.32 10.72 3.16
C ASN A 103 9.95 12.11 3.71
N PRO A 104 8.68 12.55 3.60
CA PRO A 104 8.28 13.86 4.12
C PRO A 104 8.35 13.93 5.66
N ALA A 105 8.24 12.78 6.33
CA ALA A 105 8.32 12.64 7.78
C ALA A 105 9.74 12.43 8.30
N TYR A 106 10.76 12.33 7.44
CA TYR A 106 12.15 12.07 7.88
C TYR A 106 12.60 13.03 8.97
N ASP A 107 13.15 12.47 10.04
CA ASP A 107 13.74 13.18 11.16
C ASP A 107 14.80 12.31 11.83
N PRO A 108 16.06 12.76 11.94
CA PRO A 108 17.13 11.96 12.54
C PRO A 108 16.90 11.62 14.03
N ASN A 109 16.04 12.37 14.74
CA ASN A 109 15.66 12.08 16.12
C ASN A 109 14.34 11.31 16.24
N GLY A 110 13.73 10.92 15.11
CA GLY A 110 12.44 10.28 15.02
C GLY A 110 12.40 9.23 13.92
N ASP A 111 11.80 9.60 12.77
CA ASP A 111 11.68 8.76 11.59
C ASP A 111 12.99 8.71 10.78
N GLU A 112 13.76 7.65 10.97
CA GLU A 112 15.09 7.50 10.38
C GLU A 112 15.05 7.06 8.91
N ASP A 113 13.86 6.73 8.36
CA ASP A 113 13.72 6.34 6.95
C ASP A 113 14.03 7.54 6.05
N ARG A 114 15.18 7.54 5.38
CA ARG A 114 15.57 8.65 4.46
C ARG A 114 14.69 8.71 3.22
N VAL A 115 14.21 7.55 2.77
CA VAL A 115 13.40 7.39 1.57
C VAL A 115 12.22 6.48 1.84
N VAL A 116 11.23 6.53 0.96
CA VAL A 116 10.09 5.63 0.92
C VAL A 116 10.13 4.85 -0.40
N PRO A 117 10.56 3.57 -0.38
CA PRO A 117 10.45 2.70 -1.54
C PRO A 117 8.98 2.49 -1.89
N SER A 118 8.58 2.84 -3.12
CA SER A 118 7.18 2.81 -3.53
C SER A 118 6.94 2.39 -4.97
N ASP A 119 5.83 1.68 -5.19
CA ASP A 119 5.26 1.46 -6.52
C ASP A 119 4.23 2.52 -6.93
N ILE A 120 3.87 3.48 -6.05
CA ILE A 120 2.90 4.53 -6.38
C ILE A 120 3.27 5.36 -7.61
N PRO A 121 4.56 5.63 -7.92
CA PRO A 121 4.89 6.38 -9.11
C PRO A 121 4.47 5.65 -10.38
N TYR A 122 4.56 4.33 -10.42
CA TYR A 122 4.10 3.54 -11.57
C TYR A 122 2.59 3.62 -11.78
N ALA A 123 1.82 3.93 -10.71
CA ALA A 123 0.38 4.13 -10.75
C ALA A 123 -0.06 5.55 -11.17
N CYS A 124 0.88 6.48 -11.33
CA CYS A 124 0.62 7.89 -11.60
C CYS A 124 1.09 8.33 -12.99
N GLU A 125 0.37 9.29 -13.59
CA GLU A 125 0.77 9.90 -14.87
C GLU A 125 2.01 10.80 -14.78
N ALA A 126 2.33 11.29 -13.58
CA ALA A 126 3.47 12.20 -13.40
C ALA A 126 4.78 11.51 -13.83
N PRO A 127 5.71 12.24 -14.49
CA PRO A 127 7.02 11.69 -14.82
C PRO A 127 7.82 11.36 -13.55
N TYR A 128 8.97 10.72 -13.73
CA TYR A 128 9.88 10.42 -12.62
C TYR A 128 10.17 11.65 -11.75
N SER A 129 10.07 11.46 -10.43
CA SER A 129 10.35 12.48 -9.43
C SER A 129 10.58 11.83 -8.07
N LYS A 130 11.48 12.36 -7.24
CA LYS A 130 11.59 11.89 -5.85
C LYS A 130 10.59 12.57 -4.91
N GLU A 131 9.78 13.51 -5.40
CA GLU A 131 8.85 14.27 -4.56
C GLU A 131 7.51 13.52 -4.39
N PRO A 132 7.13 13.08 -3.19
CA PRO A 132 5.91 12.29 -2.98
C PRO A 132 4.62 13.06 -3.33
N SER A 133 4.63 14.40 -3.21
CA SER A 133 3.49 15.26 -3.56
C SER A 133 3.10 15.20 -5.05
N LYS A 134 3.97 14.66 -5.92
CA LYS A 134 3.67 14.43 -7.34
C LYS A 134 2.82 13.18 -7.59
N PHE A 135 2.61 12.34 -6.57
CA PHE A 135 2.01 11.01 -6.71
C PHE A 135 0.75 10.80 -5.83
N ILE A 136 0.05 11.89 -5.47
CA ILE A 136 -1.12 11.85 -4.57
C ILE A 136 -2.44 11.47 -5.26
N GLY A 137 -2.46 11.41 -6.59
CA GLY A 137 -3.63 11.12 -7.40
C GLY A 137 -3.36 10.02 -8.43
N PRO A 138 -3.09 8.78 -8.01
CA PRO A 138 -2.84 7.68 -8.93
C PRO A 138 -4.06 7.44 -9.83
N THR A 139 -3.82 7.03 -11.07
CA THR A 139 -4.85 6.81 -12.12
C THR A 139 -4.81 5.41 -12.69
N ARG A 140 -3.73 4.67 -12.47
CA ARG A 140 -3.48 3.35 -13.05
C ARG A 140 -3.57 2.28 -11.98
N VAL A 141 -4.14 1.14 -12.34
CA VAL A 141 -4.28 0.01 -11.42
C VAL A 141 -2.99 -0.82 -11.42
N VAL A 142 -2.24 -0.75 -10.32
CA VAL A 142 -0.91 -1.37 -10.18
C VAL A 142 -0.88 -2.32 -8.98
N GLY A 143 -0.19 -3.45 -9.15
CA GLY A 143 0.21 -4.35 -8.07
C GLY A 143 1.53 -5.04 -8.41
N ARG A 144 2.23 -5.54 -7.40
CA ARG A 144 3.51 -6.24 -7.55
C ARG A 144 3.36 -7.69 -7.15
N LEU A 145 3.80 -8.63 -7.98
CA LEU A 145 3.98 -10.03 -7.62
C LEU A 145 5.47 -10.26 -7.37
N PRO A 146 5.96 -10.08 -6.12
CA PRO A 146 7.39 -10.09 -5.84
C PRO A 146 7.93 -11.51 -5.78
N ASP A 147 9.19 -11.71 -6.17
CA ASP A 147 9.98 -12.85 -5.70
C ASP A 147 10.67 -12.51 -4.36
N LEU A 148 11.66 -13.30 -3.94
CA LEU A 148 12.45 -13.03 -2.74
C LEU A 148 13.79 -12.42 -3.14
N PRO A 149 14.15 -11.19 -2.71
CA PRO A 149 15.46 -10.60 -3.01
C PRO A 149 16.60 -11.56 -2.68
N GLY A 150 17.62 -11.62 -3.55
CA GLY A 150 18.81 -12.46 -3.36
C GLY A 150 18.63 -13.98 -3.49
N VAL A 151 17.41 -14.51 -3.35
CA VAL A 151 17.13 -15.94 -3.39
C VAL A 151 17.07 -16.47 -4.82
N LYS A 152 17.92 -17.46 -5.14
CA LYS A 152 18.07 -18.03 -6.50
C LYS A 152 17.15 -19.22 -6.81
N ASP A 153 16.29 -19.64 -5.89
CA ASP A 153 15.29 -20.69 -6.16
C ASP A 153 13.98 -20.08 -6.69
N PRO A 154 13.58 -20.38 -7.95
CA PRO A 154 12.35 -19.81 -8.51
C PRO A 154 11.06 -20.39 -7.93
N ALA A 155 11.13 -21.44 -7.08
CA ALA A 155 9.95 -22.14 -6.58
C ALA A 155 8.92 -21.19 -5.92
N TYR A 156 9.42 -20.18 -5.19
CA TYR A 156 8.58 -19.15 -4.57
C TYR A 156 7.78 -18.37 -5.63
N LEU A 157 8.45 -17.75 -6.61
CA LEU A 157 7.77 -16.95 -7.65
C LEU A 157 6.85 -17.80 -8.52
N VAL A 158 7.26 -19.03 -8.85
CA VAL A 158 6.43 -20.00 -9.59
C VAL A 158 5.15 -20.33 -8.82
N SER A 159 5.23 -20.46 -7.49
CA SER A 159 4.06 -20.67 -6.63
C SER A 159 3.10 -19.48 -6.66
N LEU A 160 3.63 -18.25 -6.62
CA LEU A 160 2.81 -17.03 -6.66
C LEU A 160 2.08 -16.90 -8.00
N LEU A 161 2.79 -17.08 -9.11
CA LEU A 161 2.21 -17.09 -10.47
C LEU A 161 1.13 -18.19 -10.59
N GLY A 162 1.39 -19.37 -10.02
CA GLY A 162 0.41 -20.46 -9.97
C GLY A 162 -0.82 -20.11 -9.14
N THR A 163 -0.67 -19.39 -8.03
CA THR A 163 -1.78 -18.91 -7.20
C THR A 163 -2.64 -17.90 -7.98
N SER A 164 -2.03 -16.94 -8.66
CA SER A 164 -2.74 -15.98 -9.54
C SER A 164 -3.46 -16.68 -10.70
N ALA A 165 -2.82 -17.66 -11.35
CA ALA A 165 -3.41 -18.43 -12.43
C ALA A 165 -4.63 -19.25 -11.96
N ARG A 166 -4.59 -19.81 -10.76
CA ARG A 166 -5.66 -20.65 -10.20
C ARG A 166 -6.63 -19.91 -9.28
N HIS A 167 -6.52 -18.58 -9.16
CA HIS A 167 -7.36 -17.82 -8.24
C HIS A 167 -8.85 -18.04 -8.55
N LYS A 168 -9.67 -18.03 -7.49
CA LYS A 168 -11.13 -18.16 -7.58
C LYS A 168 -11.78 -16.96 -6.91
N THR A 169 -12.65 -16.28 -7.65
CA THR A 169 -13.60 -15.33 -7.07
C THR A 169 -14.64 -16.08 -6.25
N ARG A 170 -14.90 -15.60 -5.03
CA ARG A 170 -15.76 -16.28 -4.04
C ARG A 170 -16.88 -15.36 -3.56
N ALA A 171 -17.87 -15.94 -2.88
CA ALA A 171 -18.98 -15.16 -2.36
C ALA A 171 -18.52 -14.27 -1.19
N ARG A 172 -19.14 -13.11 -1.00
CA ARG A 172 -18.83 -12.22 0.14
C ARG A 172 -18.98 -12.93 1.49
N ALA A 173 -19.93 -13.86 1.62
CA ALA A 173 -20.12 -14.66 2.82
C ALA A 173 -18.86 -15.41 3.28
N ASP A 174 -18.00 -15.83 2.35
CA ASP A 174 -16.73 -16.53 2.65
C ASP A 174 -15.69 -15.62 3.31
N PHE A 175 -15.89 -14.29 3.25
CA PHE A 175 -14.98 -13.27 3.79
C PHE A 175 -15.57 -12.53 5.01
N GLN A 176 -16.78 -12.91 5.46
CA GLN A 176 -17.41 -12.28 6.63
C GLN A 176 -16.70 -12.65 7.94
N LYS A 177 -16.12 -13.86 8.02
CA LYS A 177 -15.28 -14.26 9.14
C LYS A 177 -13.85 -13.81 8.87
N TYR A 178 -13.27 -13.10 9.84
CA TYR A 178 -11.94 -12.52 9.74
C TYR A 178 -11.03 -13.03 10.87
N PHE A 179 -9.73 -12.93 10.63
CA PHE A 179 -8.70 -12.99 11.66
C PHE A 179 -8.22 -11.57 11.91
N SER A 180 -8.09 -11.18 13.18
CA SER A 180 -7.43 -9.92 13.52
C SER A 180 -6.55 -10.07 14.74
N VAL A 181 -5.40 -9.40 14.71
CA VAL A 181 -4.50 -9.24 15.83
C VAL A 181 -4.13 -7.77 15.98
N THR A 182 -4.13 -7.28 17.22
CA THR A 182 -3.76 -5.90 17.54
C THR A 182 -2.82 -5.83 18.74
N ALA A 183 -1.94 -4.83 18.77
CA ALA A 183 -1.27 -4.45 20.00
C ALA A 183 -2.32 -3.93 21.01
N GLU A 184 -2.27 -4.33 22.28
CA GLU A 184 -3.28 -3.95 23.29
C GLU A 184 -3.47 -2.43 23.41
N VAL A 185 -2.42 -1.64 23.19
CA VAL A 185 -2.47 -0.17 23.20
C VAL A 185 -3.28 0.45 22.04
N TRP A 186 -3.61 -0.31 20.99
CA TRP A 186 -4.35 0.15 19.81
C TRP A 186 -5.69 -0.55 19.63
N LYS A 187 -6.13 -1.32 20.64
CA LYS A 187 -7.38 -2.09 20.58
C LYS A 187 -8.59 -1.23 20.23
N GLU A 188 -8.62 0.02 20.68
CA GLU A 188 -9.74 0.94 20.40
C GLU A 188 -9.75 1.33 18.91
N SER A 189 -8.61 1.75 18.35
CA SER A 189 -8.48 2.01 16.91
C SER A 189 -8.85 0.80 16.07
N THR A 190 -8.29 -0.37 16.40
CA THR A 190 -8.58 -1.61 15.67
C THR A 190 -10.06 -1.99 15.78
N SER A 191 -10.69 -1.81 16.96
CA SER A 191 -12.11 -2.10 17.16
C SER A 191 -13.00 -1.25 16.26
N LEU A 192 -12.68 0.05 16.08
CA LEU A 192 -13.38 0.92 15.13
C LEU A 192 -13.26 0.39 13.70
N SER A 193 -12.05 0.00 13.29
CA SER A 193 -11.80 -0.52 11.95
C SER A 193 -12.58 -1.81 11.66
N LEU A 194 -12.55 -2.76 12.59
CA LEU A 194 -13.26 -4.03 12.46
C LEU A 194 -14.78 -3.86 12.51
N THR A 195 -15.27 -2.96 13.36
CA THR A 195 -16.71 -2.66 13.44
C THR A 195 -17.22 -2.07 12.13
N ARG A 196 -16.47 -1.16 11.51
CA ARG A 196 -16.82 -0.61 10.19
C ARG A 196 -16.80 -1.65 9.08
N LEU A 197 -15.82 -2.55 9.07
CA LEU A 197 -15.66 -3.56 8.02
C LEU A 197 -16.65 -4.74 8.15
N PHE A 198 -16.89 -5.19 9.37
CA PHE A 198 -17.56 -6.47 9.66
C PHE A 198 -18.77 -6.34 10.59
N GLY A 199 -19.09 -5.13 11.07
CA GLY A 199 -20.16 -4.89 12.03
C GLY A 199 -19.84 -5.32 13.47
N SER A 200 -18.64 -5.83 13.74
CA SER A 200 -18.21 -6.30 15.06
C SER A 200 -16.69 -6.43 15.14
N SER A 201 -16.12 -6.18 16.32
CA SER A 201 -14.72 -6.43 16.67
C SER A 201 -14.50 -7.70 17.52
N SER A 202 -15.53 -8.55 17.68
CA SER A 202 -15.51 -9.68 18.62
C SER A 202 -14.45 -10.75 18.32
N ALA A 203 -13.94 -10.84 17.09
CA ALA A 203 -12.87 -11.78 16.73
C ALA A 203 -11.45 -11.17 16.83
N MET A 204 -11.33 -9.96 17.38
CA MET A 204 -10.05 -9.28 17.62
C MET A 204 -9.22 -10.02 18.66
N ALA A 205 -7.94 -10.24 18.36
CA ALA A 205 -6.99 -10.81 19.28
C ALA A 205 -5.99 -9.76 19.79
N ASN A 206 -6.12 -9.36 21.04
CA ASN A 206 -5.19 -8.43 21.67
C ASN A 206 -3.89 -9.14 22.08
N SER A 207 -2.77 -8.55 21.67
CA SER A 207 -1.43 -8.99 22.04
C SER A 207 -0.71 -7.93 22.88
N PRO A 208 -0.27 -8.26 24.09
CA PRO A 208 -0.52 -9.50 24.86
C PRO A 208 -1.96 -9.62 25.41
N PRO A 209 -2.40 -10.82 25.87
CA PRO A 209 -1.62 -12.06 26.02
C PRO A 209 -1.70 -13.02 24.82
N LYS A 210 -2.51 -12.72 23.79
CA LYS A 210 -2.68 -13.64 22.67
C LYS A 210 -1.49 -13.57 21.70
N GLY A 211 -1.29 -14.65 20.96
CA GLY A 211 -0.20 -14.79 20.00
C GLY A 211 1.10 -15.27 20.64
N PRO A 212 2.14 -15.55 19.83
CA PRO A 212 2.13 -15.55 18.37
C PRO A 212 1.72 -16.89 17.75
N ALA A 213 1.32 -17.87 18.58
CA ALA A 213 0.86 -19.17 18.11
C ALA A 213 -0.65 -19.15 17.81
N TRP A 214 -0.99 -18.87 16.55
CA TRP A 214 -2.37 -18.90 16.07
C TRP A 214 -2.75 -20.29 15.56
N SER A 215 -3.98 -20.71 15.85
CA SER A 215 -4.51 -21.99 15.38
C SER A 215 -4.80 -21.97 13.87
N THR A 216 -4.84 -23.14 13.24
CA THR A 216 -5.25 -23.29 11.83
C THR A 216 -6.67 -22.77 11.58
N SER A 217 -7.58 -22.86 12.57
CA SER A 217 -8.94 -22.32 12.45
C SER A 217 -8.95 -20.78 12.40
N GLN A 218 -8.06 -20.14 13.16
CA GLN A 218 -7.89 -18.68 13.15
C GLN A 218 -7.21 -18.22 11.86
N LEU A 219 -6.11 -18.85 11.44
CA LEU A 219 -5.41 -18.48 10.20
C LEU A 219 -6.11 -18.98 8.93
N GLY A 220 -7.13 -19.82 9.09
CA GLY A 220 -7.98 -20.32 8.02
C GLY A 220 -9.04 -19.32 7.54
N LYS A 221 -9.12 -18.12 8.13
CA LYS A 221 -10.00 -17.04 7.67
C LYS A 221 -9.44 -16.40 6.41
N ARG A 222 -10.32 -15.76 5.62
CA ARG A 222 -9.94 -15.22 4.30
C ARG A 222 -9.67 -13.72 4.31
N VAL A 223 -9.96 -13.05 5.41
CA VAL A 223 -9.57 -11.65 5.65
C VAL A 223 -8.74 -11.60 6.91
N HIS A 224 -7.54 -11.03 6.80
CA HIS A 224 -6.63 -10.85 7.91
C HIS A 224 -6.35 -9.36 8.09
N PHE A 225 -6.61 -8.85 9.30
CA PHE A 225 -6.42 -7.45 9.67
C PHE A 225 -5.42 -7.37 10.83
N ILE A 226 -4.23 -6.83 10.58
CA ILE A 226 -3.11 -6.87 11.52
C ILE A 226 -2.73 -5.44 11.89
N ASN A 227 -2.78 -5.08 13.17
CA ASN A 227 -2.39 -3.76 13.67
C ASN A 227 -1.38 -3.94 14.82
N CYS A 228 -0.11 -4.09 14.48
CA CYS A 228 0.95 -4.51 15.40
C CYS A 228 2.25 -3.83 15.01
N HIS A 229 3.11 -3.65 16.00
CA HIS A 229 4.47 -3.13 15.85
C HIS A 229 5.27 -3.90 14.83
N GLY A 230 5.95 -3.19 13.93
CA GLY A 230 6.90 -3.78 12.98
C GLY A 230 8.29 -3.16 13.06
N ALA A 231 9.26 -3.84 12.47
CA ALA A 231 10.67 -3.45 12.45
C ALA A 231 11.29 -3.77 11.08
N PRO A 232 12.34 -3.03 10.66
CA PRO A 232 12.99 -3.27 9.39
C PRO A 232 13.69 -4.64 9.40
N SER A 233 13.57 -5.38 8.30
CA SER A 233 14.18 -6.70 8.11
C SER A 233 13.84 -7.71 9.21
N ASP A 234 12.62 -7.62 9.78
CA ASP A 234 12.17 -8.51 10.86
C ASP A 234 11.00 -9.41 10.40
N PRO A 235 11.08 -10.75 10.59
CA PRO A 235 10.02 -11.69 10.26
C PRO A 235 8.90 -11.72 11.32
N ASN A 236 8.86 -10.78 12.26
CA ASN A 236 7.91 -10.70 13.35
C ASN A 236 7.18 -9.36 13.41
N PHE A 237 5.92 -9.42 13.88
CA PHE A 237 5.21 -8.27 14.41
C PHE A 237 5.01 -8.43 15.91
N TYR A 238 4.94 -7.32 16.61
CA TYR A 238 4.94 -7.27 18.07
C TYR A 238 3.66 -6.62 18.62
N GLY A 239 3.17 -7.17 19.71
CA GLY A 239 2.11 -6.56 20.50
C GLY A 239 2.69 -5.48 21.40
N GLN A 240 1.85 -4.83 22.20
CA GLN A 240 2.34 -3.94 23.24
C GLN A 240 1.34 -3.82 24.38
N LYS A 241 1.83 -3.97 25.63
CA LYS A 241 1.14 -3.52 26.84
C LYS A 241 2.14 -2.83 27.76
N GLY A 242 1.92 -1.54 28.01
CA GLY A 242 2.92 -0.71 28.70
C GLY A 242 4.26 -0.75 27.98
N GLN A 243 5.30 -1.20 28.69
CA GLN A 243 6.69 -1.31 28.21
C GLN A 243 7.03 -2.69 27.62
N SER A 244 6.07 -3.62 27.57
CA SER A 244 6.29 -4.98 27.06
C SER A 244 5.89 -5.08 25.59
N TYR A 245 6.78 -5.63 24.76
CA TYR A 245 6.62 -5.80 23.32
C TYR A 245 6.77 -7.28 22.89
N PRO A 246 5.84 -8.17 23.26
CA PRO A 246 5.95 -9.58 22.91
C PRO A 246 5.68 -9.80 21.42
N VAL A 247 6.27 -10.85 20.83
CA VAL A 247 5.94 -11.26 19.46
C VAL A 247 4.45 -11.61 19.38
N ALA A 248 3.71 -10.92 18.52
CA ALA A 248 2.28 -11.13 18.27
C ALA A 248 2.02 -11.97 17.02
N HIS A 249 2.87 -11.85 16.01
CA HIS A 249 2.73 -12.54 14.74
C HIS A 249 4.12 -12.85 14.18
N SER A 250 4.33 -14.02 13.59
CA SER A 250 5.69 -14.47 13.24
C SER A 250 5.66 -15.34 12.00
N ALA A 251 6.47 -15.00 10.99
CA ALA A 251 6.50 -15.68 9.70
C ALA A 251 6.64 -17.21 9.85
N LYS A 252 7.60 -17.67 10.67
CA LYS A 252 7.81 -19.12 10.91
C LYS A 252 6.60 -19.85 11.49
N LYS A 253 5.70 -19.15 12.20
CA LYS A 253 4.50 -19.74 12.81
C LYS A 253 3.29 -19.80 11.87
N LEU A 254 3.36 -19.16 10.71
CA LEU A 254 2.28 -19.09 9.71
C LEU A 254 2.36 -20.20 8.65
N ILE A 255 3.55 -20.77 8.46
CA ILE A 255 3.85 -21.71 7.37
C ILE A 255 2.80 -22.83 7.30
N LYS A 256 2.21 -23.00 6.11
CA LYS A 256 1.14 -23.95 5.75
C LYS A 256 -0.17 -23.75 6.52
N LYS A 257 -0.43 -22.59 7.13
CA LYS A 257 -1.66 -22.31 7.87
C LYS A 257 -2.58 -21.29 7.21
N ILE A 258 -2.06 -20.50 6.26
CA ILE A 258 -2.87 -19.49 5.58
C ILE A 258 -3.80 -20.16 4.57
N MET A 259 -5.08 -19.80 4.62
CA MET A 259 -6.06 -20.29 3.66
C MET A 259 -5.78 -19.73 2.26
N ASN A 260 -5.76 -20.56 1.23
CA ASN A 260 -5.68 -20.09 -0.16
C ASN A 260 -6.82 -19.11 -0.44
N GLY A 261 -6.52 -17.91 -0.96
CA GLY A 261 -7.49 -16.85 -1.21
C GLY A 261 -7.65 -15.85 -0.07
N THR A 262 -6.73 -15.86 0.90
CA THR A 262 -6.66 -14.84 1.95
C THR A 262 -6.26 -13.48 1.37
N VAL A 263 -6.85 -12.41 1.88
CA VAL A 263 -6.44 -11.02 1.63
C VAL A 263 -6.06 -10.39 2.97
N VAL A 264 -4.92 -9.71 2.99
CA VAL A 264 -4.33 -9.15 4.21
C VAL A 264 -4.21 -7.63 4.10
N ALA A 265 -4.58 -6.93 5.16
CA ALA A 265 -4.15 -5.55 5.40
C ALA A 265 -3.35 -5.49 6.70
N ALA A 266 -2.15 -4.90 6.62
CA ALA A 266 -1.21 -4.82 7.72
C ALA A 266 -0.85 -3.36 8.03
N GLU A 267 -1.33 -2.90 9.18
CA GLU A 267 -1.02 -1.63 9.83
C GLU A 267 0.20 -1.82 10.72
N CYS A 268 1.34 -2.11 10.11
CA CYS A 268 2.59 -2.43 10.79
C CYS A 268 3.73 -1.69 10.09
N CYS A 269 4.68 -1.11 10.83
CA CYS A 269 5.91 -0.59 10.22
C CYS A 269 6.59 -1.69 9.40
N TYR A 270 7.08 -1.35 8.20
CA TYR A 270 7.74 -2.29 7.29
C TYR A 270 6.90 -3.54 6.93
N GLY A 271 5.57 -3.48 7.11
CA GLY A 271 4.70 -4.65 7.00
C GLY A 271 4.69 -5.30 5.61
N ALA A 272 5.08 -4.56 4.56
CA ALA A 272 5.26 -5.02 3.19
C ALA A 272 6.68 -4.74 2.66
N GLU A 273 7.67 -4.59 3.53
CA GLU A 273 9.08 -4.50 3.14
C GLU A 273 9.53 -5.80 2.43
N LEU A 274 10.25 -5.62 1.32
CA LEU A 274 10.84 -6.71 0.55
C LEU A 274 12.36 -6.69 0.76
N TYR A 275 12.81 -7.31 1.84
CA TYR A 275 14.22 -7.46 2.21
C TYR A 275 14.79 -8.82 1.77
N ASP A 276 16.12 -8.94 1.68
CA ASP A 276 16.78 -10.22 1.41
C ASP A 276 16.70 -11.10 2.67
N PRO A 277 16.14 -12.31 2.63
CA PRO A 277 16.11 -13.20 3.79
C PRO A 277 17.49 -13.41 4.46
N ALA A 278 18.60 -13.25 3.74
CA ALA A 278 19.95 -13.26 4.32
C ALA A 278 20.17 -12.21 5.42
N ASP A 279 19.44 -11.10 5.38
CA ASP A 279 19.49 -10.02 6.38
C ASP A 279 18.70 -10.37 7.66
N SER A 280 18.06 -11.54 7.72
CA SER A 280 17.17 -11.91 8.83
C SER A 280 17.13 -13.41 9.12
N ASP A 281 18.30 -14.01 9.40
CA ASP A 281 18.45 -15.44 9.72
C ASP A 281 17.80 -16.37 8.69
N LEU A 282 17.88 -16.01 7.40
CA LEU A 282 17.27 -16.72 6.27
C LEU A 282 15.73 -16.80 6.32
N GLN A 283 15.08 -15.96 7.12
CA GLN A 283 13.63 -15.85 7.20
C GLN A 283 13.10 -14.74 6.32
N SER A 284 12.22 -15.10 5.40
CA SER A 284 11.45 -14.12 4.63
C SER A 284 10.46 -13.37 5.53
N GLY A 285 10.14 -12.14 5.14
CA GLY A 285 9.14 -11.32 5.83
C GLY A 285 7.77 -11.97 5.91
N ILE A 286 6.95 -11.46 6.84
CA ILE A 286 5.57 -11.94 7.05
C ILE A 286 4.76 -11.87 5.75
N CYS A 287 4.87 -10.77 5.00
CA CYS A 287 4.18 -10.59 3.72
C CYS A 287 4.49 -11.71 2.71
N SER A 288 5.76 -12.04 2.53
CA SER A 288 6.19 -13.12 1.64
C SER A 288 5.72 -14.50 2.11
N THR A 289 5.69 -14.73 3.42
CA THR A 289 5.16 -15.98 3.98
C THR A 289 3.65 -16.12 3.71
N TYR A 290 2.87 -15.05 3.85
CA TYR A 290 1.45 -15.04 3.48
C TYR A 290 1.23 -15.39 2.02
N LEU A 291 1.99 -14.75 1.13
CA LEU A 291 1.90 -14.99 -0.32
C LEU A 291 2.28 -16.43 -0.68
N ARG A 292 3.37 -16.97 -0.11
CA ARG A 292 3.81 -18.35 -0.31
C ARG A 292 2.69 -19.36 -0.02
N ASP A 293 1.96 -19.14 1.06
CA ASP A 293 0.90 -20.05 1.52
C ASP A 293 -0.44 -19.83 0.81
N GLY A 294 -0.49 -18.94 -0.18
CA GLY A 294 -1.61 -18.79 -1.10
C GLY A 294 -2.55 -17.63 -0.78
N ALA A 295 -2.11 -16.63 0.00
CA ALA A 295 -2.78 -15.34 0.02
C ALA A 295 -2.84 -14.76 -1.40
N TYR A 296 -3.97 -14.15 -1.77
CA TYR A 296 -4.12 -13.49 -3.06
C TYR A 296 -3.49 -12.10 -3.07
N GLY A 297 -3.51 -11.42 -1.92
CA GLY A 297 -2.96 -10.08 -1.79
C GLY A 297 -2.59 -9.75 -0.36
N TYR A 298 -1.55 -8.93 -0.24
CA TYR A 298 -1.06 -8.37 1.01
C TYR A 298 -0.84 -6.87 0.80
N PHE A 299 -1.46 -6.05 1.64
CA PHE A 299 -1.35 -4.59 1.58
C PHE A 299 -0.74 -4.06 2.89
N GLY A 300 0.41 -3.40 2.79
CA GLY A 300 1.15 -2.91 3.95
C GLY A 300 2.22 -1.89 3.56
N SER A 301 2.92 -1.32 4.54
CA SER A 301 3.91 -0.27 4.29
C SER A 301 5.32 -0.80 3.99
N SER A 302 6.08 -0.05 3.20
CA SER A 302 7.52 -0.30 2.98
C SER A 302 8.44 0.28 4.06
N THR A 303 7.91 1.16 4.92
CA THR A 303 8.66 1.98 5.90
C THR A 303 7.85 2.13 7.18
N ILE A 304 8.34 2.95 8.14
CA ILE A 304 7.59 3.32 9.35
C ILE A 304 6.20 3.83 8.97
N ALA A 305 5.16 3.14 9.43
CA ALA A 305 3.75 3.52 9.30
C ALA A 305 3.26 4.23 10.55
N TYR A 306 2.26 5.09 10.41
CA TYR A 306 1.71 5.87 11.51
C TYR A 306 0.23 5.61 11.69
N GLY A 307 -0.25 5.81 12.92
CA GLY A 307 -1.66 6.04 13.18
C GLY A 307 -1.93 6.46 14.62
N PRO A 308 -3.15 6.96 14.92
CA PRO A 308 -3.59 7.32 16.27
C PRO A 308 -3.75 6.09 17.19
N SER A 309 -3.75 6.30 18.51
CA SER A 309 -3.96 5.22 19.48
C SER A 309 -5.43 4.76 19.55
N GLU A 310 -6.38 5.70 19.55
CA GLU A 310 -7.80 5.41 19.79
C GLU A 310 -8.72 5.66 18.58
N GLY A 311 -8.39 6.64 17.73
CA GLY A 311 -9.17 6.95 16.51
C GLY A 311 -8.70 6.17 15.28
N ASN A 312 -9.23 6.47 14.09
CA ASN A 312 -8.66 5.98 12.83
C ASN A 312 -8.06 7.14 12.03
N GLY A 313 -6.81 6.98 11.59
CA GLY A 313 -6.09 7.89 10.70
C GLY A 313 -5.06 7.10 9.89
N GLN A 314 -4.32 7.74 8.98
CA GLN A 314 -3.13 7.17 8.32
C GLN A 314 -3.27 5.66 7.96
N ALA A 315 -2.49 4.78 8.58
CA ALA A 315 -2.50 3.33 8.33
C ALA A 315 -3.89 2.72 8.55
N ASP A 316 -4.62 3.13 9.60
CA ASP A 316 -5.94 2.61 9.93
C ASP A 316 -6.93 2.83 8.78
N LEU A 317 -6.96 4.06 8.24
CA LEU A 317 -7.90 4.42 7.17
C LEU A 317 -7.52 3.78 5.83
N ILE A 318 -6.24 3.78 5.45
CA ILE A 318 -5.85 3.24 4.15
C ILE A 318 -6.02 1.71 4.08
N CYS A 319 -5.76 0.99 5.19
CA CYS A 319 -5.99 -0.45 5.30
C CYS A 319 -7.49 -0.79 5.38
N GLN A 320 -8.27 -0.01 6.14
CA GLN A 320 -9.72 -0.11 6.17
C GLN A 320 -10.32 0.07 4.78
N TYR A 321 -10.01 1.15 4.06
CA TYR A 321 -10.56 1.41 2.74
C TYR A 321 -10.15 0.33 1.73
N PHE A 322 -8.93 -0.22 1.82
CA PHE A 322 -8.51 -1.32 0.97
C PHE A 322 -9.39 -2.56 1.16
N LEU A 323 -9.59 -3.01 2.40
CA LEU A 323 -10.43 -4.19 2.66
C LEU A 323 -11.91 -3.93 2.36
N GLU A 324 -12.41 -2.72 2.59
CA GLU A 324 -13.77 -2.33 2.23
C GLU A 324 -14.02 -2.52 0.72
N GLU A 325 -13.11 -2.03 -0.12
CA GLU A 325 -13.22 -2.17 -1.58
C GLU A 325 -13.05 -3.62 -2.05
N VAL A 326 -12.15 -4.40 -1.42
CA VAL A 326 -12.03 -5.85 -1.68
C VAL A 326 -13.34 -6.57 -1.35
N LEU A 327 -13.94 -6.29 -0.20
CA LEU A 327 -15.21 -6.89 0.22
C LEU A 327 -16.38 -6.47 -0.68
N ASN A 328 -16.29 -5.29 -1.30
CA ASN A 328 -17.25 -4.79 -2.30
C ASN A 328 -17.03 -5.39 -3.71
N GLY A 329 -16.02 -6.25 -3.87
CA GLY A 329 -15.77 -7.02 -5.09
C GLY A 329 -14.86 -6.34 -6.11
N ALA A 330 -14.16 -5.27 -5.72
CA ALA A 330 -13.10 -4.69 -6.53
C ALA A 330 -11.96 -5.70 -6.75
N SER A 331 -11.21 -5.55 -7.84
CA SER A 331 -9.93 -6.26 -7.96
C SER A 331 -8.98 -5.76 -6.89
N LEU A 332 -7.95 -6.54 -6.53
CA LEU A 332 -6.98 -6.11 -5.52
C LEU A 332 -6.32 -4.77 -5.89
N GLY A 333 -5.96 -4.60 -7.17
CA GLY A 333 -5.38 -3.35 -7.65
C GLY A 333 -6.36 -2.19 -7.59
N GLU A 334 -7.61 -2.40 -8.02
CA GLU A 334 -8.65 -1.37 -7.96
C GLU A 334 -8.94 -0.97 -6.51
N ALA A 335 -8.98 -1.94 -5.59
CA ALA A 335 -9.13 -1.69 -4.16
C ALA A 335 -7.98 -0.85 -3.60
N ALA A 336 -6.74 -1.17 -3.93
CA ALA A 336 -5.58 -0.38 -3.49
C ALA A 336 -5.57 1.03 -4.09
N LEU A 337 -6.05 1.20 -5.32
CA LEU A 337 -6.16 2.51 -5.97
C LEU A 337 -7.25 3.37 -5.30
N ARG A 338 -8.44 2.80 -5.11
CA ARG A 338 -9.58 3.47 -4.46
C ARG A 338 -9.31 3.77 -2.99
N ALA A 339 -8.62 2.88 -2.28
CA ALA A 339 -8.20 3.14 -0.90
C ALA A 339 -7.36 4.41 -0.80
N ARG A 340 -6.44 4.62 -1.74
CA ARG A 340 -5.63 5.85 -1.82
C ARG A 340 -6.47 7.07 -2.18
N HIS A 341 -7.43 6.93 -3.09
CA HIS A 341 -8.37 8.03 -3.41
C HIS A 341 -9.21 8.43 -2.20
N SER A 342 -9.81 7.47 -1.50
CA SER A 342 -10.63 7.70 -0.30
C SER A 342 -9.79 8.28 0.83
N PHE A 343 -8.57 7.77 1.01
CA PHE A 343 -7.63 8.31 1.99
C PHE A 343 -7.25 9.76 1.69
N ALA A 344 -6.76 10.04 0.48
CA ALA A 344 -6.33 11.38 0.10
C ALA A 344 -7.50 12.38 0.08
N GLY A 345 -8.66 11.96 -0.40
CA GLY A 345 -9.88 12.76 -0.47
C GLY A 345 -10.56 13.02 0.87
N ALA A 346 -10.17 12.32 1.94
CA ALA A 346 -10.69 12.59 3.28
C ALA A 346 -10.11 13.87 3.90
N TYR A 347 -9.08 14.46 3.30
CA TYR A 347 -8.38 15.62 3.83
C TYR A 347 -8.47 16.84 2.90
N THR A 348 -8.38 18.04 3.48
CA THR A 348 -8.26 19.29 2.70
C THR A 348 -6.84 19.53 2.18
N HIS A 349 -5.86 18.90 2.84
CA HIS A 349 -4.45 18.88 2.49
C HIS A 349 -3.78 17.68 3.18
N LEU A 350 -2.70 17.18 2.62
CA LEU A 350 -1.88 16.13 3.24
C LEU A 350 -0.72 16.76 3.98
N ASP A 351 -0.63 16.48 5.28
CA ASP A 351 0.54 16.82 6.10
C ASP A 351 1.67 15.79 5.92
N PRO A 352 2.84 15.91 6.59
CA PRO A 352 3.97 15.04 6.30
C PRO A 352 3.65 13.56 6.47
N VAL A 353 2.92 13.19 7.50
CA VAL A 353 2.62 11.78 7.81
C VAL A 353 1.48 11.24 6.95
N ASP A 354 0.52 12.09 6.58
CA ASP A 354 -0.50 11.72 5.60
C ASP A 354 0.12 11.49 4.22
N LEU A 355 1.02 12.39 3.80
CA LEU A 355 1.72 12.29 2.53
C LEU A 355 2.63 11.07 2.48
N LYS A 356 3.34 10.74 3.57
CA LYS A 356 4.11 9.49 3.69
C LYS A 356 3.19 8.27 3.53
N THR A 357 2.07 8.26 4.26
CA THR A 357 1.08 7.16 4.23
C THR A 357 0.56 6.90 2.82
N ALA A 358 0.18 7.96 2.08
CA ALA A 358 -0.38 7.84 0.73
C ALA A 358 0.57 7.12 -0.26
N VAL A 359 1.88 7.21 -0.03
CA VAL A 359 2.90 6.69 -0.93
C VAL A 359 3.64 5.45 -0.41
N GLN A 360 3.59 5.13 0.88
CA GLN A 360 4.36 4.01 1.44
C GLN A 360 3.66 2.64 1.41
N PHE A 361 2.33 2.61 1.24
CA PHE A 361 1.59 1.36 1.22
C PHE A 361 1.60 0.73 -0.17
N ASN A 362 2.08 -0.51 -0.27
CA ASN A 362 2.21 -1.26 -1.52
C ASN A 362 1.26 -2.46 -1.54
N LEU A 363 0.71 -2.76 -2.72
CA LEU A 363 -0.04 -3.99 -2.96
C LEU A 363 0.92 -5.06 -3.47
N LEU A 364 1.13 -6.09 -2.65
CA LEU A 364 1.82 -7.30 -3.04
C LEU A 364 0.78 -8.36 -3.42
N GLY A 365 0.67 -8.67 -4.71
CA GLY A 365 -0.30 -9.57 -5.31
C GLY A 365 -0.56 -9.20 -6.76
N ASP A 366 -1.31 -10.06 -7.47
CA ASP A 366 -1.74 -9.78 -8.83
C ASP A 366 -2.94 -8.79 -8.80
N PRO A 367 -2.80 -7.58 -9.40
CA PRO A 367 -3.81 -6.53 -9.31
C PRO A 367 -5.13 -6.87 -10.02
N SER A 368 -5.13 -7.85 -10.93
CA SER A 368 -6.32 -8.30 -11.66
C SER A 368 -7.18 -9.32 -10.91
N VAL A 369 -6.70 -9.81 -9.76
CA VAL A 369 -7.42 -10.80 -8.95
C VAL A 369 -8.63 -10.16 -8.27
N HIS A 370 -9.80 -10.77 -8.44
CA HIS A 370 -11.00 -10.48 -7.66
C HIS A 370 -11.19 -11.59 -6.62
N ALA A 371 -10.87 -11.31 -5.35
CA ALA A 371 -11.06 -12.26 -4.26
C ALA A 371 -12.56 -12.49 -3.98
N VAL A 372 -13.33 -11.41 -3.93
CA VAL A 372 -14.77 -11.40 -3.70
C VAL A 372 -15.51 -11.07 -4.99
N GLY A 373 -16.61 -11.76 -5.27
CA GLY A 373 -17.47 -11.44 -6.41
C GLY A 373 -18.25 -10.16 -6.17
N ALA A 374 -18.46 -9.38 -7.24
CA ALA A 374 -19.29 -8.19 -7.19
C ALA A 374 -20.69 -8.49 -6.61
N VAL A 375 -21.19 -7.58 -5.77
CA VAL A 375 -22.52 -7.69 -5.18
C VAL A 375 -23.56 -7.59 -6.28
N SER A 376 -24.31 -8.67 -6.49
CA SER A 376 -25.36 -8.73 -7.51
C SER A 376 -26.61 -8.01 -7.03
N HIS A 377 -27.09 -7.02 -7.78
CA HIS A 377 -28.41 -6.43 -7.55
C HIS A 377 -29.54 -7.41 -7.93
N ALA A 378 -30.74 -7.20 -7.39
CA ALA A 378 -31.89 -8.09 -7.63
C ALA A 378 -32.22 -8.22 -9.13
N PHE A 379 -32.14 -7.10 -9.88
CA PHE A 379 -32.38 -7.07 -11.31
C PHE A 379 -31.39 -7.95 -12.11
N ALA A 380 -30.15 -8.11 -11.62
CA ALA A 380 -29.13 -8.95 -12.26
C ALA A 380 -29.47 -10.45 -12.21
N LYS A 381 -30.48 -10.85 -11.44
CA LYS A 381 -30.99 -12.23 -11.38
C LYS A 381 -32.11 -12.50 -12.41
N THR A 382 -32.67 -11.46 -13.02
CA THR A 382 -33.80 -11.57 -13.96
C THR A 382 -33.35 -12.22 -15.28
N LYS A 383 -34.29 -12.87 -15.98
CA LYS A 383 -34.05 -13.47 -17.30
C LYS A 383 -33.60 -12.41 -18.31
N THR A 384 -34.28 -11.26 -18.33
CA THR A 384 -33.95 -10.12 -19.21
C THR A 384 -32.51 -9.67 -19.03
N PHE A 385 -32.05 -9.52 -17.78
CA PHE A 385 -30.66 -9.12 -17.53
C PHE A 385 -29.66 -10.19 -17.99
N LYS A 386 -29.93 -11.48 -17.72
CA LYS A 386 -29.05 -12.58 -18.18
C LYS A 386 -29.04 -12.77 -19.70
N GLN A 387 -30.11 -12.38 -20.39
CA GLN A 387 -30.17 -12.37 -21.85
C GLN A 387 -29.42 -11.17 -22.44
N ALA A 388 -29.50 -10.00 -21.79
CA ALA A 388 -28.85 -8.78 -22.25
C ALA A 388 -27.34 -8.74 -21.92
N PHE A 389 -26.93 -9.43 -20.87
CA PHE A 389 -25.54 -9.52 -20.43
C PHE A 389 -25.13 -10.99 -20.34
N ASP A 390 -24.20 -11.41 -21.20
CA ASP A 390 -23.56 -12.72 -21.09
C ASP A 390 -23.07 -12.96 -19.67
N ALA A 391 -23.09 -14.22 -19.21
CA ALA A 391 -22.82 -14.61 -17.82
C ALA A 391 -21.44 -14.15 -17.27
N ASN A 392 -20.57 -13.60 -18.12
CA ASN A 392 -19.30 -13.00 -17.74
C ASN A 392 -19.51 -11.58 -17.19
N LYS A 393 -19.65 -11.49 -15.86
CA LYS A 393 -19.86 -10.25 -15.09
C LYS A 393 -18.76 -9.17 -15.20
N ASN A 394 -17.73 -9.36 -16.01
CA ASN A 394 -16.54 -8.51 -16.04
C ASN A 394 -16.10 -8.21 -17.48
N ILE A 395 -17.03 -7.85 -18.36
CA ILE A 395 -16.73 -7.50 -19.77
C ILE A 395 -15.93 -6.19 -19.87
N ARG A 396 -15.12 -6.06 -20.92
CA ARG A 396 -14.22 -4.93 -21.18
C ARG A 396 -14.89 -3.55 -21.08
N GLY A 397 -16.12 -3.40 -21.59
CA GLY A 397 -16.87 -2.13 -21.49
C GLY A 397 -17.12 -1.67 -20.04
N THR A 398 -17.44 -2.59 -19.12
CA THR A 398 -17.62 -2.25 -17.70
C THR A 398 -16.31 -1.90 -16.99
N ARG A 399 -15.19 -2.47 -17.44
CA ARG A 399 -13.85 -2.10 -16.94
C ARG A 399 -13.47 -0.71 -17.42
N ALA A 400 -13.76 -0.38 -18.69
CA ALA A 400 -13.53 0.95 -19.24
C ALA A 400 -14.26 2.06 -18.46
N LEU A 401 -15.54 1.89 -18.13
CA LEU A 401 -16.30 2.86 -17.31
C LEU A 401 -15.71 3.04 -15.91
N ARG A 402 -15.27 1.95 -15.26
CA ARG A 402 -14.58 2.04 -13.96
C ARG A 402 -13.25 2.77 -14.09
N ARG A 403 -12.47 2.47 -15.12
CA ARG A 403 -11.18 3.12 -15.40
C ARG A 403 -11.35 4.61 -15.64
N GLU A 404 -12.38 5.03 -16.38
CA GLU A 404 -12.71 6.44 -16.57
C GLU A 404 -13.00 7.12 -15.23
N LYS A 405 -13.83 6.52 -14.37
CA LYS A 405 -14.12 7.05 -13.03
C LYS A 405 -12.85 7.18 -12.19
N LEU A 406 -11.99 6.16 -12.18
CA LEU A 406 -10.74 6.15 -11.43
C LEU A 406 -9.76 7.20 -11.93
N ALA A 407 -9.60 7.32 -13.25
CA ALA A 407 -8.78 8.34 -13.88
C ALA A 407 -9.27 9.74 -13.51
N ARG A 408 -10.59 10.00 -13.63
CA ARG A 408 -11.19 11.28 -13.24
C ARG A 408 -10.93 11.61 -11.77
N THR A 409 -11.16 10.67 -10.85
CA THR A 409 -10.93 10.90 -9.42
C THR A 409 -9.45 11.15 -9.13
N GLY A 410 -8.55 10.33 -9.67
CA GLY A 410 -7.11 10.49 -9.51
C GLY A 410 -6.60 11.83 -10.06
N THR A 411 -7.01 12.21 -11.27
CA THR A 411 -6.68 13.50 -11.89
C THR A 411 -7.20 14.66 -11.05
N ASN A 412 -8.46 14.59 -10.58
CA ASN A 412 -9.01 15.64 -9.72
C ASN A 412 -8.19 15.80 -8.44
N LEU A 413 -7.81 14.71 -7.78
CA LEU A 413 -6.95 14.78 -6.59
C LEU A 413 -5.58 15.37 -6.91
N ALA A 414 -4.92 14.92 -7.99
CA ALA A 414 -3.63 15.43 -8.42
C ALA A 414 -3.65 16.94 -8.77
N ASP A 415 -4.77 17.43 -9.30
CA ASP A 415 -4.93 18.83 -9.70
C ASP A 415 -5.49 19.74 -8.60
N THR A 416 -6.04 19.19 -7.51
CA THR A 416 -6.73 19.99 -6.48
C THR A 416 -6.21 19.82 -5.05
N LEU A 417 -5.65 18.67 -4.69
CA LEU A 417 -5.30 18.38 -3.30
C LEU A 417 -3.99 19.06 -2.92
N GLY A 418 -4.01 19.81 -1.81
CA GLY A 418 -2.82 20.44 -1.26
C GLY A 418 -1.93 19.43 -0.53
N ALA A 419 -0.62 19.66 -0.56
CA ALA A 419 0.34 18.87 0.21
C ALA A 419 1.38 19.79 0.85
N VAL A 420 1.98 19.35 1.96
CA VAL A 420 3.02 20.10 2.64
C VAL A 420 4.28 20.28 1.81
N LYS A 421 4.92 21.43 2.00
CA LYS A 421 6.28 21.74 1.56
C LYS A 421 7.07 22.22 2.78
N SER A 422 8.20 21.54 3.04
CA SER A 422 9.09 21.92 4.14
C SER A 422 9.61 23.34 3.91
N ILE A 423 9.67 24.13 4.99
CA ILE A 423 10.27 25.46 5.01
C ILE A 423 11.33 25.50 6.12
N GLY A 424 12.36 26.32 5.94
CA GLY A 424 13.41 26.55 6.95
C GLY A 424 13.02 27.61 7.99
N GLU A 425 11.74 27.94 8.10
CA GLU A 425 11.25 28.95 9.04
C GLU A 425 11.10 28.38 10.45
N GLY A 426 11.39 29.23 11.44
CA GLY A 426 11.16 28.92 12.84
C GLY A 426 9.68 28.70 13.18
N ILE A 427 9.42 28.09 14.33
CA ILE A 427 8.07 27.90 14.84
C ILE A 427 7.68 29.11 15.68
N PRO A 428 6.46 29.67 15.52
CA PRO A 428 5.98 30.76 16.37
C PRO A 428 6.08 30.39 17.86
N ALA A 429 6.49 31.32 18.72
CA ALA A 429 6.76 31.05 20.14
C ALA A 429 5.58 30.36 20.86
N LYS A 430 4.34 30.83 20.62
CA LYS A 430 3.12 30.21 21.17
C LYS A 430 2.95 28.76 20.71
N MET A 431 3.28 28.45 19.46
CA MET A 431 3.23 27.08 18.94
C MET A 431 4.35 26.22 19.51
N ALA A 432 5.55 26.77 19.70
CA ALA A 432 6.67 26.06 20.31
C ALA A 432 6.33 25.60 21.74
N GLU A 433 5.69 26.45 22.55
CA GLU A 433 5.24 26.08 23.90
C GLU A 433 4.14 25.01 23.91
N ILE A 434 3.20 25.07 22.96
CA ILE A 434 2.16 24.03 22.80
C ILE A 434 2.82 22.69 22.45
N LEU A 435 3.72 22.67 21.46
CA LEU A 435 4.41 21.44 21.04
C LEU A 435 5.30 20.89 22.15
N LYS A 436 6.00 21.74 22.91
CA LYS A 436 6.77 21.35 24.09
C LYS A 436 5.91 20.69 25.16
N SER A 437 4.74 21.26 25.44
CA SER A 437 3.78 20.67 26.39
C SER A 437 3.28 19.31 25.89
N ALA A 438 2.91 19.22 24.60
CA ALA A 438 2.48 17.98 23.98
C ALA A 438 3.58 16.90 23.97
N ALA A 439 4.86 17.29 23.83
CA ALA A 439 6.00 16.39 23.91
C ALA A 439 6.12 15.77 25.31
N LYS A 440 6.03 16.61 26.35
CA LYS A 440 6.07 16.17 27.76
C LYS A 440 4.93 15.20 28.06
N GLU A 441 3.70 15.55 27.66
CA GLU A 441 2.52 14.68 27.81
C GLU A 441 2.61 13.38 27.01
N SER A 442 3.40 13.36 25.94
CA SER A 442 3.60 12.20 25.08
C SER A 442 4.79 11.32 25.51
N GLY A 443 5.55 11.74 26.53
CA GLY A 443 6.74 11.05 27.01
C GLY A 443 7.92 11.13 26.04
N ILE A 444 8.02 12.22 25.27
CA ILE A 444 9.10 12.44 24.29
C ILE A 444 10.15 13.34 24.94
N LEU A 445 11.35 12.79 25.16
CA LEU A 445 12.45 13.52 25.82
C LEU A 445 13.27 14.36 24.84
N ASN A 446 13.62 13.75 23.70
CA ASN A 446 14.37 14.40 22.63
C ASN A 446 13.49 14.45 21.38
N TYR A 447 13.31 15.65 20.84
CA TYR A 447 12.50 15.86 19.64
C TYR A 447 13.06 16.99 18.80
N ASN A 448 12.72 16.94 17.52
CA ASN A 448 12.87 18.04 16.60
C ASN A 448 11.50 18.58 16.23
N THR A 449 11.49 19.82 15.77
CA THR A 449 10.29 20.47 15.30
C THR A 449 10.50 21.05 13.91
N ARG A 450 9.49 20.92 13.04
CA ARG A 450 9.54 21.35 11.65
C ARG A 450 8.28 22.13 11.28
N SER A 451 8.46 23.16 10.47
CA SER A 451 7.38 23.97 9.89
C SER A 451 7.18 23.63 8.42
N PHE A 452 5.94 23.71 7.98
CA PHE A 452 5.54 23.43 6.61
C PHE A 452 4.54 24.49 6.11
N THR A 453 4.73 24.91 4.87
CA THR A 453 3.68 25.58 4.09
C THR A 453 2.85 24.54 3.35
N LEU A 454 1.68 24.96 2.85
CA LEU A 454 0.86 24.14 1.97
C LEU A 454 1.02 24.61 0.52
N SER A 455 1.28 23.65 -0.37
CA SER A 455 1.30 23.88 -1.80
C SER A 455 0.06 23.25 -2.42
N TYR A 456 -0.74 24.06 -3.12
CA TYR A 456 -1.92 23.61 -3.87
C TYR A 456 -1.63 23.65 -5.38
N PRO A 457 -2.03 22.65 -6.16
CA PRO A 457 -1.81 22.67 -7.60
C PRO A 457 -2.66 23.75 -8.27
N GLY A 458 -2.06 24.64 -9.06
CA GLY A 458 -2.77 25.80 -9.64
C GLY A 458 -3.89 25.45 -10.63
N LYS A 459 -3.87 24.24 -11.23
CA LYS A 459 -4.86 23.81 -12.22
C LYS A 459 -6.27 23.73 -11.64
N GLY A 460 -6.43 23.11 -10.46
CA GLY A 460 -7.71 22.94 -9.78
C GLY A 460 -8.13 24.10 -8.87
N MET A 461 -7.30 25.14 -8.73
CA MET A 461 -7.53 26.27 -7.80
C MET A 461 -8.16 27.50 -8.46
N LYS A 462 -8.83 27.33 -9.60
CA LYS A 462 -9.47 28.40 -10.38
C LYS A 462 -10.99 28.49 -10.10
N ARG A 463 -11.63 29.54 -10.64
CA ARG A 463 -13.09 29.77 -10.54
C ARG A 463 -13.56 29.80 -9.09
N ASP A 464 -14.58 29.04 -8.73
CA ASP A 464 -15.18 28.99 -7.40
C ASP A 464 -14.18 28.66 -6.29
N MET A 465 -13.07 27.98 -6.60
CA MET A 465 -12.04 27.65 -5.62
C MET A 465 -11.24 28.87 -5.15
N VAL A 466 -11.26 29.97 -5.91
CA VAL A 466 -10.58 31.23 -5.55
C VAL A 466 -11.11 31.81 -4.24
N ARG A 467 -12.38 31.56 -3.89
CA ARG A 467 -12.99 32.03 -2.62
C ARG A 467 -12.30 31.49 -1.37
N PHE A 468 -11.54 30.40 -1.49
CA PHE A 468 -10.79 29.79 -0.39
C PHE A 468 -9.32 30.22 -0.34
N ASN A 469 -8.86 31.09 -1.25
CA ASN A 469 -7.45 31.49 -1.31
C ASN A 469 -6.98 32.18 -0.03
N GLU A 470 -7.73 33.13 0.50
CA GLU A 470 -7.35 33.85 1.72
C GLU A 470 -7.23 32.91 2.93
N VAL A 471 -8.25 32.06 3.14
CA VAL A 471 -8.25 31.05 4.21
C VAL A 471 -7.06 30.08 4.10
N ARG A 472 -6.55 29.83 2.88
CA ARG A 472 -5.41 28.93 2.66
C ARG A 472 -4.05 29.61 2.84
N LYS A 473 -3.92 30.91 2.51
CA LYS A 473 -2.63 31.64 2.57
C LYS A 473 -2.02 31.62 3.97
N GLY A 474 -2.85 31.76 4.99
CA GLY A 474 -2.43 31.76 6.41
C GLY A 474 -2.17 30.36 6.99
N ARG A 475 -2.51 29.28 6.27
CA ARG A 475 -2.42 27.93 6.83
C ARG A 475 -0.99 27.42 6.85
N ARG A 476 -0.57 26.90 8.00
CA ARG A 476 0.72 26.25 8.26
C ARG A 476 0.50 24.93 8.96
N VAL A 477 1.44 24.03 8.78
CA VAL A 477 1.52 22.80 9.57
C VAL A 477 2.84 22.84 10.34
N HIS A 478 2.77 22.56 11.64
CA HIS A 478 3.94 22.38 12.48
C HIS A 478 3.92 20.95 12.99
N MET A 479 5.06 20.29 12.93
CA MET A 479 5.22 18.92 13.38
C MET A 479 6.33 18.87 14.41
N LEU A 480 6.06 18.21 15.53
CA LEU A 480 7.06 17.73 16.44
C LEU A 480 7.24 16.23 16.21
N MET A 481 8.48 15.76 16.22
CA MET A 481 8.79 14.34 16.09
C MET A 481 9.93 13.96 17.01
N GLY A 482 9.77 12.83 17.69
CA GLY A 482 10.81 12.26 18.53
C GLY A 482 10.51 10.82 18.91
N LYS A 483 11.30 10.29 19.84
CA LYS A 483 11.13 8.93 20.35
C LYS A 483 10.72 8.95 21.81
N ARG A 484 9.90 7.98 22.20
CA ARG A 484 9.65 7.67 23.61
C ARG A 484 10.89 7.01 24.22
N ASP A 485 11.08 7.23 25.51
CA ASP A 485 12.07 6.52 26.32
C ASP A 485 11.65 5.06 26.51
N LEU A 486 12.05 4.24 25.55
CA LEU A 486 11.75 2.82 25.45
C LEU A 486 13.07 2.07 25.24
N PRO A 487 13.15 0.79 25.64
CA PRO A 487 14.36 -0.01 25.43
C PRO A 487 14.90 0.08 24.00
N ALA A 488 16.23 0.11 23.86
CA ALA A 488 16.87 0.10 22.56
C ALA A 488 16.39 -1.14 21.76
N GLY A 489 15.94 -0.94 20.53
CA GLY A 489 15.40 -2.01 19.69
C GLY A 489 13.92 -2.33 19.90
N ALA A 490 13.22 -1.73 20.87
CA ALA A 490 11.77 -1.84 20.94
C ALA A 490 11.15 -1.28 19.64
N PRO A 491 10.18 -1.97 19.04
CA PRO A 491 9.50 -1.46 17.85
C PRO A 491 8.52 -0.34 18.24
N GLY A 492 8.14 0.50 17.28
CA GLY A 492 7.13 1.55 17.49
C GLY A 492 7.50 2.67 18.47
N ARG A 493 8.75 3.17 18.43
CA ARG A 493 9.23 4.21 19.35
C ARG A 493 8.91 5.64 18.93
N VAL A 494 8.65 5.86 17.65
CA VAL A 494 8.51 7.19 17.08
C VAL A 494 7.11 7.73 17.36
N VAL A 495 7.04 8.94 17.88
CA VAL A 495 5.80 9.67 18.10
C VAL A 495 5.91 11.00 17.40
N ALA A 496 4.85 11.37 16.69
CA ALA A 496 4.72 12.68 16.10
C ALA A 496 3.48 13.40 16.62
N VAL A 497 3.60 14.70 16.80
CA VAL A 497 2.48 15.61 17.08
C VAL A 497 2.39 16.56 15.89
N VAL A 498 1.25 16.55 15.20
CA VAL A 498 1.01 17.39 14.03
C VAL A 498 -0.06 18.42 14.38
N ALA A 499 0.31 19.69 14.26
CA ALA A 499 -0.53 20.84 14.55
C ALA A 499 -0.79 21.65 13.26
N THR A 500 -2.05 21.93 12.98
CA THR A 500 -2.47 22.84 11.91
C THR A 500 -2.75 24.21 12.52
N TRP A 501 -2.06 25.22 12.00
CA TRP A 501 -2.14 26.61 12.43
C TRP A 501 -2.72 27.47 11.31
N GLN A 502 -3.61 28.39 11.65
CA GLN A 502 -4.18 29.32 10.69
C GLN A 502 -4.58 30.62 11.40
N ASP A 503 -4.22 31.76 10.83
CA ASP A 503 -4.61 33.10 11.32
C ASP A 503 -4.33 33.29 12.82
N ASP A 504 -3.10 32.95 13.23
CA ASP A 504 -2.60 32.98 14.62
C ASP A 504 -3.36 32.11 15.64
N LYS A 505 -4.07 31.10 15.14
CA LYS A 505 -4.83 30.14 15.95
C LYS A 505 -4.45 28.69 15.60
N LEU A 506 -4.39 27.85 16.64
CA LEU A 506 -4.35 26.42 16.50
C LEU A 506 -5.76 25.94 16.14
N ILE A 507 -5.93 25.33 14.97
CA ILE A 507 -7.24 24.84 14.51
C ILE A 507 -7.39 23.34 14.63
N HIS A 508 -6.28 22.60 14.69
CA HIS A 508 -6.28 21.14 14.83
C HIS A 508 -4.93 20.66 15.36
N ILE A 509 -4.93 19.69 16.26
CA ILE A 509 -3.72 19.01 16.75
C ILE A 509 -4.01 17.54 16.93
N ARG A 510 -3.07 16.67 16.53
CA ARG A 510 -3.16 15.24 16.76
C ARG A 510 -1.82 14.62 17.11
N ARG A 511 -1.88 13.57 17.92
CA ARG A 511 -0.75 12.69 18.24
C ARG A 511 -0.90 11.39 17.47
N ILE A 512 0.21 10.93 16.91
CA ILE A 512 0.28 9.69 16.13
C ILE A 512 1.53 8.90 16.52
N HIS A 513 1.42 7.59 16.38
CA HIS A 513 2.42 6.63 16.83
C HIS A 513 2.90 5.80 15.66
N SER A 514 4.20 5.52 15.61
CA SER A 514 4.73 4.51 14.69
C SER A 514 4.12 3.14 15.01
N ARG A 515 3.81 2.40 13.95
CA ARG A 515 3.00 1.19 13.96
C ARG A 515 3.71 -0.12 14.15
#